data_AF-A0A1B9GAK3-F1
#
_entry.id   AF-A0A1B9GAK3-F1
#
_cell.length_a   1.000
_cell.length_b   1.000
_cell.length_c   1.000
_cell.angle_alpha   90.00
_cell.angle_beta   90.00
_cell.angle_gamma   90.00
#
_symmetry.space_group_name_H-M   'P 1'
#
loop_
_entity.id
_entity.type
_entity.pdbx_description
1 polymer ?
#
loop_
_entity_poly.entity_id
_entity_poly.type
_entity_poly.pdbx_seq_one_letter_code
_entity_poly.pdbx_strand_id
1 'polypeptide(L)'
;MGNCFAPISPDSADSEDEPPSAAAAGPGRSTGRTSERQPRPSSSSARNPSQDRNRSHPSRRQSTSKRIRKHSRSSSLFSMGGPSLDALRNYATLSHPQSSLSPSKLLISNKTTLAIFDNYPKAKYHFLILPRYPFPPQSNPDSKNSILPLNALDDLKSLLLCDDREAREEVMRALYNTALEVEEMIKDEMLKTEGYEWKVDMGFHAIPSMKHIHLHVISDDRISPSLKTKKHHNSFRPDLGFFIPIMEVQRWLDDDSNIQERVAALSDAERLLNTPLTCHKCDEFITNIPKLKNHLEKHFVDERASALRYIARHGTQRSSDEDMF
;
A
#
# COMPACT_ATOMS: atom_id res chain seq x y z
N MET A 1 -1.83 62.23 15.25
CA MET A 1 -2.45 63.10 16.27
C MET A 1 -3.21 62.18 17.23
N GLY A 2 -3.07 62.23 18.55
CA GLY A 2 -2.19 63.04 19.39
C GLY A 2 -2.66 62.98 20.86
N ASN A 3 -1.72 63.00 21.81
CA ASN A 3 -1.90 62.80 23.27
C ASN A 3 -2.29 61.33 23.63
N CYS A 4 -1.57 60.56 24.45
CA CYS A 4 -0.69 60.79 25.62
C CYS A 4 -1.43 61.11 26.93
N PHE A 5 -1.34 60.22 27.93
CA PHE A 5 -0.68 60.51 29.22
C PHE A 5 -0.39 59.21 30.01
N ALA A 6 0.75 59.22 30.69
CA ALA A 6 1.25 58.33 31.76
C ALA A 6 1.99 59.26 32.76
N PRO A 7 2.76 58.84 33.79
CA PRO A 7 3.02 57.52 34.40
C PRO A 7 2.45 57.44 35.85
N ILE A 8 2.86 56.63 36.85
CA ILE A 8 4.18 56.37 37.50
C ILE A 8 4.11 55.05 38.32
N SER A 9 5.21 54.30 38.36
CA SER A 9 5.52 53.24 39.36
C SER A 9 6.61 53.72 40.33
N PRO A 10 6.89 53.02 41.44
CA PRO A 10 8.17 52.28 41.45
C PRO A 10 8.20 50.97 42.28
N ASP A 11 9.08 50.05 41.84
CA ASP A 11 10.10 49.28 42.61
C ASP A 11 9.71 48.36 43.81
N SER A 12 10.41 47.24 44.07
CA SER A 12 11.46 46.50 43.31
C SER A 12 11.78 45.15 44.00
N ALA A 13 12.42 44.20 43.27
CA ALA A 13 13.38 43.18 43.77
C ALA A 13 12.89 42.14 44.82
N ASP A 14 13.50 40.98 45.12
CA ASP A 14 14.48 40.04 44.50
C ASP A 14 14.49 38.76 45.40
N SER A 15 14.95 37.55 45.04
CA SER A 15 15.59 36.98 43.84
C SER A 15 15.28 35.45 43.68
N GLU A 16 16.17 34.73 43.01
CA GLU A 16 16.30 33.29 42.69
C GLU A 16 16.58 32.36 43.90
N ASP A 17 16.34 31.03 43.75
CA ASP A 17 17.41 29.99 43.75
C ASP A 17 16.92 28.58 43.29
N GLU A 18 17.84 27.67 42.93
CA GLU A 18 17.59 26.32 42.33
C GLU A 18 17.92 25.12 43.29
N PRO A 19 17.71 23.83 42.91
CA PRO A 19 17.56 22.70 43.85
C PRO A 19 18.81 21.79 44.01
N PRO A 20 18.77 20.78 44.91
CA PRO A 20 19.78 19.72 44.98
C PRO A 20 19.29 18.26 44.77
N SER A 21 20.21 17.51 44.17
CA SER A 21 20.32 16.06 43.89
C SER A 21 19.71 15.01 44.84
N ALA A 22 19.38 13.86 44.23
CA ALA A 22 19.04 12.54 44.81
C ALA A 22 20.11 11.88 45.73
N ALA A 23 19.69 10.85 46.51
CA ALA A 23 20.44 9.60 46.74
C ALA A 23 19.65 8.45 47.45
N ALA A 24 19.99 7.21 47.05
CA ALA A 24 20.18 5.98 47.84
C ALA A 24 19.06 5.24 48.65
N ALA A 25 18.93 3.95 48.31
CA ALA A 25 18.93 2.74 49.17
C ALA A 25 17.94 2.56 50.36
N GLY A 26 17.22 1.43 50.34
CA GLY A 26 16.49 0.88 51.49
C GLY A 26 17.14 -0.39 52.08
N PRO A 27 16.93 -0.69 53.38
CA PRO A 27 17.37 -1.93 54.04
C PRO A 27 16.31 -3.06 53.96
N GLY A 28 16.71 -4.30 54.21
CA GLY A 28 15.77 -5.44 54.31
C GLY A 28 16.28 -6.57 55.22
N ARG A 29 15.39 -7.47 55.68
CA ARG A 29 15.79 -8.66 56.46
C ARG A 29 14.74 -9.80 56.54
N SER A 30 15.12 -10.99 56.05
CA SER A 30 14.63 -12.35 56.47
C SER A 30 13.14 -12.71 56.23
N THR A 31 12.69 -13.97 56.10
CA THR A 31 13.22 -15.32 56.44
C THR A 31 12.82 -16.43 55.42
N GLY A 32 13.55 -17.57 55.37
CA GLY A 32 13.16 -18.85 54.72
C GLY A 32 13.58 -18.99 53.25
N ARG A 33 14.47 -19.90 52.80
CA ARG A 33 14.62 -21.38 52.97
C ARG A 33 13.45 -22.13 52.30
N THR A 34 13.62 -22.85 51.18
CA THR A 34 14.57 -23.97 50.91
C THR A 34 15.12 -24.05 49.46
N SER A 35 16.24 -24.79 49.31
CA SER A 35 16.60 -25.84 48.32
C SER A 35 15.88 -25.94 46.96
N GLU A 36 16.49 -26.39 45.85
CA GLU A 36 17.69 -27.27 45.71
C GLU A 36 18.49 -27.05 44.39
N ARG A 37 19.43 -27.94 44.03
CA ARG A 37 20.51 -27.71 43.03
C ARG A 37 20.31 -28.37 41.65
N GLN A 38 20.83 -27.71 40.62
CA GLN A 38 21.26 -28.28 39.32
C GLN A 38 22.55 -29.14 39.47
N PRO A 39 22.86 -30.12 38.57
CA PRO A 39 23.56 -29.77 37.30
C PRO A 39 23.39 -30.72 36.07
N ARG A 40 23.92 -30.26 34.93
CA ARG A 40 24.36 -31.01 33.71
C ARG A 40 25.76 -31.67 33.95
N PRO A 41 26.39 -32.56 33.11
CA PRO A 41 26.51 -32.45 31.63
C PRO A 41 26.80 -33.72 30.76
N SER A 42 27.06 -33.50 29.45
CA SER A 42 27.93 -34.27 28.49
C SER A 42 27.60 -35.74 28.10
N SER A 43 28.07 -36.32 26.98
CA SER A 43 28.50 -35.85 25.63
C SER A 43 28.80 -37.05 24.68
N SER A 44 29.11 -36.81 23.38
CA SER A 44 29.81 -37.73 22.42
C SER A 44 29.01 -38.96 21.85
N SER A 45 29.35 -39.65 20.74
CA SER A 45 30.15 -39.34 19.51
C SER A 45 30.06 -40.45 18.41
N ALA A 46 30.54 -40.14 17.19
CA ALA A 46 31.14 -41.06 16.18
C ALA A 46 30.25 -41.93 15.22
N ARG A 47 30.88 -42.90 14.51
CA ARG A 47 30.52 -43.51 13.19
C ARG A 47 30.76 -45.07 13.20
N ASN A 48 30.80 -45.91 12.14
CA ASN A 48 31.09 -45.76 10.69
C ASN A 48 30.42 -46.87 9.77
N PRO A 49 31.02 -47.61 8.78
CA PRO A 49 30.28 -47.97 7.53
C PRO A 49 30.34 -49.47 7.05
N SER A 50 30.07 -49.72 5.74
CA SER A 50 30.30 -50.96 4.92
C SER A 50 29.24 -52.10 5.03
N GLN A 51 29.02 -53.06 4.09
CA GLN A 51 29.59 -53.48 2.76
C GLN A 51 28.46 -54.26 1.98
N ASP A 52 28.17 -54.08 0.68
CA ASP A 52 28.76 -54.69 -0.56
C ASP A 52 28.34 -56.14 -0.94
N ARG A 53 27.88 -56.37 -2.21
CA ARG A 53 27.81 -57.67 -2.93
C ARG A 53 27.75 -57.57 -4.48
N ASN A 54 28.72 -58.23 -5.14
CA ASN A 54 28.76 -58.95 -6.45
C ASN A 54 27.43 -59.21 -7.25
N ARG A 55 27.39 -59.44 -8.59
CA ARG A 55 28.40 -60.05 -9.52
C ARG A 55 28.10 -59.87 -11.05
N SER A 56 29.16 -59.99 -11.88
CA SER A 56 29.24 -60.57 -13.27
C SER A 56 28.68 -59.89 -14.55
N HIS A 57 29.46 -60.07 -15.63
CA HIS A 57 29.27 -59.73 -17.06
C HIS A 57 28.70 -60.95 -17.86
N PRO A 58 28.32 -60.91 -19.18
CA PRO A 58 29.16 -60.37 -20.29
C PRO A 58 28.52 -59.90 -21.64
N SER A 59 29.40 -59.31 -22.48
CA SER A 59 29.49 -59.46 -23.96
C SER A 59 28.71 -58.59 -24.98
N ARG A 60 29.52 -57.96 -25.87
CA ARG A 60 29.37 -57.76 -27.33
C ARG A 60 28.71 -56.49 -27.92
N ARG A 61 29.58 -55.63 -28.51
CA ARG A 61 29.50 -54.80 -29.75
C ARG A 61 28.09 -54.46 -30.30
N GLN A 62 27.77 -53.22 -30.69
CA GLN A 62 28.51 -52.37 -31.65
C GLN A 62 28.31 -50.85 -31.43
N SER A 63 29.10 -50.04 -32.13
CA SER A 63 29.11 -48.56 -32.07
C SER A 63 28.15 -47.90 -33.07
N THR A 64 27.36 -46.92 -32.62
CA THR A 64 26.96 -45.76 -33.45
C THR A 64 26.99 -44.47 -32.62
N SER A 65 27.55 -43.40 -33.17
CA SER A 65 27.74 -42.13 -32.46
C SER A 65 26.48 -41.28 -32.48
N LYS A 66 25.86 -41.02 -31.32
CA LYS A 66 24.88 -39.93 -31.16
C LYS A 66 25.21 -39.02 -29.97
N ARG A 67 25.07 -37.72 -30.23
CA ARG A 67 25.64 -36.59 -29.50
C ARG A 67 24.84 -36.31 -28.22
N ILE A 68 25.42 -36.54 -27.04
CA ILE A 68 24.78 -36.24 -25.75
C ILE A 68 24.55 -34.72 -25.63
N ARG A 69 23.28 -34.29 -25.62
CA ARG A 69 22.88 -32.97 -25.13
C ARG A 69 22.54 -33.09 -23.64
N LYS A 70 23.17 -32.28 -22.80
CA LYS A 70 22.85 -32.22 -21.36
C LYS A 70 21.43 -31.69 -21.19
N HIS A 71 20.52 -32.49 -20.65
CA HIS A 71 19.23 -31.99 -20.18
C HIS A 71 19.43 -31.21 -18.87
N SER A 72 19.55 -29.88 -18.99
CA SER A 72 19.25 -29.01 -17.86
C SER A 72 17.77 -29.16 -17.54
N ARG A 73 17.44 -29.60 -16.32
CA ARG A 73 16.05 -29.65 -15.84
C ARG A 73 15.64 -28.25 -15.40
N SER A 74 15.40 -27.36 -16.37
CA SER A 74 14.68 -26.12 -16.09
C SER A 74 13.32 -26.48 -15.51
N SER A 75 13.04 -26.01 -14.30
CA SER A 75 11.75 -26.21 -13.65
C SER A 75 10.71 -25.34 -14.34
N SER A 76 9.99 -25.91 -15.30
CA SER A 76 8.89 -25.27 -16.00
C SER A 76 7.69 -25.06 -15.07
N LEU A 77 7.79 -24.09 -14.17
CA LEU A 77 6.69 -23.59 -13.38
C LEU A 77 5.69 -22.91 -14.32
N PHE A 78 4.61 -23.64 -14.60
CA PHE A 78 3.32 -23.20 -15.14
C PHE A 78 3.29 -21.79 -15.75
N SER A 79 3.52 -21.72 -17.06
CA SER A 79 3.22 -20.51 -17.87
C SER A 79 1.71 -20.32 -18.00
N MET A 80 1.04 -19.94 -16.91
CA MET A 80 -0.33 -19.44 -16.95
C MET A 80 -0.31 -18.00 -17.48
N GLY A 81 -1.08 -17.73 -18.55
CA GLY A 81 -1.11 -16.44 -19.23
C GLY A 81 -1.77 -15.33 -18.42
N GLY A 82 -1.05 -14.78 -17.43
CA GLY A 82 -1.38 -13.49 -16.84
C GLY A 82 -1.11 -12.32 -17.79
N PRO A 83 -1.59 -11.11 -17.49
CA PRO A 83 -1.17 -9.90 -18.20
C PRO A 83 0.35 -9.73 -18.15
N SER A 84 0.94 -9.12 -19.19
CA SER A 84 2.32 -8.62 -19.07
C SER A 84 2.41 -7.61 -17.92
N LEU A 85 3.56 -7.53 -17.25
CA LEU A 85 3.80 -6.52 -16.22
C LEU A 85 3.61 -5.11 -16.79
N ASP A 86 3.93 -4.89 -18.07
CA ASP A 86 3.74 -3.62 -18.80
C ASP A 86 2.30 -3.34 -19.26
N ALA A 87 1.30 -4.14 -18.85
CA ALA A 87 -0.08 -3.96 -19.32
C ALA A 87 -0.66 -2.56 -19.00
N LEU A 88 -0.30 -1.97 -17.85
CA LEU A 88 -0.65 -0.60 -17.48
C LEU A 88 0.16 0.43 -18.27
N ARG A 89 1.47 0.21 -18.41
CA ARG A 89 2.36 1.05 -19.23
C ARG A 89 1.82 1.25 -20.65
N ASN A 90 1.37 0.16 -21.27
CA ASN A 90 0.82 0.18 -22.62
C ASN A 90 -0.39 1.13 -22.75
N TYR A 91 -1.24 1.24 -21.71
CA TYR A 91 -2.34 2.21 -21.69
C TYR A 91 -1.84 3.64 -21.46
N ALA A 92 -0.90 3.84 -20.54
CA ALA A 92 -0.31 5.15 -20.23
C ALA A 92 0.41 5.80 -21.43
N THR A 93 0.98 4.99 -22.32
CA THR A 93 1.65 5.44 -23.56
C THR A 93 0.73 5.66 -24.76
N LEU A 94 -0.59 5.46 -24.63
CA LEU A 94 -1.53 5.71 -25.74
C LEU A 94 -1.62 7.21 -26.04
N SER A 95 -1.44 7.59 -27.31
CA SER A 95 -1.61 8.97 -27.76
C SER A 95 -3.07 9.44 -27.63
N HIS A 96 -4.01 8.56 -27.97
CA HIS A 96 -5.46 8.82 -27.99
C HIS A 96 -6.22 7.75 -27.19
N PRO A 97 -6.18 7.76 -25.85
CA PRO A 97 -6.81 6.73 -25.02
C PRO A 97 -8.32 6.60 -25.26
N GLN A 98 -9.04 7.72 -25.46
CA GLN A 98 -10.49 7.74 -25.71
C GLN A 98 -10.95 6.98 -26.96
N SER A 99 -10.10 6.87 -28.00
CA SER A 99 -10.41 6.10 -29.22
C SER A 99 -9.75 4.71 -29.25
N SER A 100 -8.83 4.44 -28.31
CA SER A 100 -8.03 3.21 -28.25
C SER A 100 -8.49 2.24 -27.16
N LEU A 101 -9.29 2.71 -26.20
CA LEU A 101 -9.81 1.94 -25.07
C LEU A 101 -11.34 1.91 -25.12
N SER A 102 -11.94 0.81 -24.63
CA SER A 102 -13.40 0.72 -24.51
C SER A 102 -13.92 1.59 -23.35
N PRO A 103 -15.17 2.10 -23.41
CA PRO A 103 -15.81 2.79 -22.28
C PRO A 103 -15.93 1.92 -21.01
N SER A 104 -15.92 0.59 -21.17
CA SER A 104 -15.84 -0.38 -20.06
C SER A 104 -14.46 -0.52 -19.43
N LYS A 105 -13.49 0.30 -19.85
CA LYS A 105 -12.10 0.28 -19.39
C LYS A 105 -11.59 1.67 -19.04
N LEU A 106 -11.81 2.67 -19.90
CA LEU A 106 -11.46 4.06 -19.63
C LEU A 106 -12.63 4.78 -18.94
N LEU A 107 -12.37 5.40 -17.81
CA LEU A 107 -13.32 6.29 -17.13
C LEU A 107 -13.14 7.74 -17.64
N ILE A 108 -11.96 8.32 -17.41
CA ILE A 108 -11.57 9.66 -17.84
C ILE A 108 -10.09 9.69 -18.27
N SER A 109 -9.71 10.69 -19.07
CA SER A 109 -8.31 10.97 -19.40
C SER A 109 -8.12 12.42 -19.82
N ASN A 110 -7.05 13.04 -19.34
CA ASN A 110 -6.61 14.37 -19.74
C ASN A 110 -5.20 14.27 -20.39
N LYS A 111 -4.41 15.34 -20.35
CA LYS A 111 -3.06 15.38 -20.93
C LYS A 111 -1.99 14.68 -20.07
N THR A 112 -2.12 14.71 -18.76
CA THR A 112 -1.13 14.22 -17.79
C THR A 112 -1.53 12.91 -17.11
N THR A 113 -2.82 12.57 -17.03
CA THR A 113 -3.31 11.34 -16.38
C THR A 113 -4.41 10.62 -17.18
N LEU A 114 -4.65 9.36 -16.84
CA LEU A 114 -5.84 8.59 -17.23
C LEU A 114 -6.34 7.77 -16.03
N ALA A 115 -7.65 7.62 -15.91
CA ALA A 115 -8.31 6.75 -14.93
C ALA A 115 -9.00 5.59 -15.65
N ILE A 116 -8.74 4.36 -15.19
CA ILE A 116 -9.34 3.12 -15.73
C ILE A 116 -9.99 2.30 -14.63
N PHE A 117 -10.99 1.49 -15.00
CA PHE A 117 -11.54 0.44 -14.14
C PHE A 117 -10.46 -0.64 -13.89
N ASP A 118 -10.28 -1.12 -12.65
CA ASP A 118 -9.46 -2.33 -12.38
C ASP A 118 -10.19 -3.55 -12.98
N ASN A 119 -9.52 -4.32 -13.84
CA ASN A 119 -10.06 -5.56 -14.44
C ASN A 119 -10.45 -6.62 -13.39
N TYR A 120 -9.93 -6.52 -12.18
CA TYR A 120 -10.13 -7.45 -11.06
C TYR A 120 -10.45 -6.66 -9.78
N PRO A 121 -11.53 -5.86 -9.72
CA PRO A 121 -11.77 -4.87 -8.66
C PRO A 121 -11.78 -5.54 -7.28
N LYS A 122 -11.31 -4.88 -6.21
CA LYS A 122 -11.29 -5.48 -4.85
C LYS A 122 -12.43 -5.00 -3.94
N ALA A 123 -13.18 -4.00 -4.37
CA ALA A 123 -14.40 -3.47 -3.75
C ALA A 123 -15.47 -3.23 -4.83
N LYS A 124 -16.64 -2.68 -4.47
CA LYS A 124 -17.67 -2.26 -5.44
C LYS A 124 -17.12 -1.27 -6.47
N TYR A 125 -16.40 -0.25 -6.01
CA TYR A 125 -15.71 0.72 -6.86
C TYR A 125 -14.21 0.52 -6.73
N HIS A 126 -13.51 0.30 -7.84
CA HIS A 126 -12.05 0.22 -7.84
C HIS A 126 -11.48 0.66 -9.18
N PHE A 127 -10.74 1.77 -9.13
CA PHE A 127 -10.12 2.41 -10.28
C PHE A 127 -8.61 2.54 -10.08
N LEU A 128 -7.89 2.58 -11.20
CA LEU A 128 -6.45 2.85 -11.26
C LEU A 128 -6.24 4.16 -12.00
N ILE A 129 -5.51 5.10 -11.39
CA ILE A 129 -5.10 6.36 -12.03
C ILE A 129 -3.62 6.27 -12.35
N LEU A 130 -3.29 6.44 -13.62
CA LEU A 130 -1.95 6.32 -14.17
C LEU A 130 -1.49 7.69 -14.70
N PRO A 131 -0.23 8.10 -14.49
CA PRO A 131 0.35 9.21 -15.23
C PRO A 131 0.55 8.80 -16.69
N ARG A 132 0.24 9.68 -17.63
CA ARG A 132 0.50 9.44 -19.07
C ARG A 132 1.99 9.57 -19.38
N TYR A 133 2.42 8.98 -20.47
CA TYR A 133 3.77 9.20 -21.01
C TYR A 133 3.73 9.47 -22.53
N PRO A 134 4.37 10.55 -23.03
CA PRO A 134 5.08 11.61 -22.28
C PRO A 134 4.19 12.35 -21.27
N PHE A 135 4.76 12.79 -20.15
CA PHE A 135 4.08 13.62 -19.16
C PHE A 135 4.48 15.09 -19.37
N PRO A 136 3.65 15.94 -19.98
CA PRO A 136 4.01 17.33 -20.26
C PRO A 136 3.99 18.18 -18.98
N PRO A 137 4.86 19.20 -18.87
CA PRO A 137 4.83 20.14 -17.75
C PRO A 137 3.54 20.95 -17.74
N GLN A 138 3.01 21.29 -16.57
CA GLN A 138 1.83 22.17 -16.43
C GLN A 138 2.05 23.55 -17.07
N SER A 139 3.29 24.05 -17.09
CA SER A 139 3.66 25.32 -17.74
C SER A 139 3.59 25.25 -19.27
N ASN A 140 3.60 24.05 -19.87
CA ASN A 140 3.37 23.84 -21.30
C ASN A 140 2.69 22.48 -21.56
N PRO A 141 1.36 22.37 -21.39
CA PRO A 141 0.63 21.12 -21.53
C PRO A 141 0.58 20.56 -22.96
N ASP A 142 1.07 21.30 -23.96
CA ASP A 142 1.20 20.86 -25.37
C ASP A 142 2.63 20.42 -25.74
N SER A 143 3.52 20.38 -24.75
CA SER A 143 4.83 19.75 -24.86
C SER A 143 4.72 18.30 -25.30
N LYS A 144 5.61 17.88 -26.21
CA LYS A 144 5.83 16.48 -26.58
C LYS A 144 6.92 15.81 -25.74
N ASN A 145 7.64 16.59 -24.93
CA ASN A 145 8.67 16.11 -24.03
C ASN A 145 8.06 15.80 -22.65
N SER A 146 8.51 14.70 -22.06
CA SER A 146 8.16 14.32 -20.68
C SER A 146 9.04 15.10 -19.69
N ILE A 147 8.49 15.58 -18.57
CA ILE A 147 9.28 16.21 -17.49
C ILE A 147 10.24 15.24 -16.81
N LEU A 148 9.92 13.95 -16.85
CA LEU A 148 10.72 12.86 -16.27
C LEU A 148 10.80 11.65 -17.21
N PRO A 149 11.84 10.81 -17.10
CA PRO A 149 12.02 9.65 -17.96
C PRO A 149 11.07 8.51 -17.59
N LEU A 150 10.72 7.67 -18.57
CA LEU A 150 9.71 6.59 -18.41
C LEU A 150 10.02 5.60 -17.27
N ASN A 151 11.29 5.44 -16.87
CA ASN A 151 11.68 4.57 -15.75
C ASN A 151 11.37 5.19 -14.38
N ALA A 152 11.30 6.52 -14.24
CA ALA A 152 10.84 7.15 -13.00
C ALA A 152 9.34 6.87 -12.74
N LEU A 153 8.58 6.50 -13.78
CA LEU A 153 7.20 6.02 -13.67
C LEU A 153 7.09 4.49 -13.49
N ASP A 154 8.18 3.75 -13.21
CA ASP A 154 8.11 2.28 -13.05
C ASP A 154 7.24 1.85 -11.85
N ASP A 155 7.40 2.52 -10.72
CA ASP A 155 6.65 2.34 -9.47
C ASP A 155 6.77 3.58 -8.55
N LEU A 156 6.13 3.56 -7.37
CA LEU A 156 6.22 4.64 -6.38
C LEU A 156 7.67 4.93 -5.95
N LYS A 157 8.47 3.88 -5.74
CA LYS A 157 9.87 3.97 -5.32
C LYS A 157 10.73 4.71 -6.35
N SER A 158 10.51 4.42 -7.63
CA SER A 158 11.21 5.02 -8.77
C SER A 158 10.86 6.50 -8.97
N LEU A 159 9.66 6.91 -8.57
CA LEU A 159 9.21 8.31 -8.65
C LEU A 159 9.67 9.14 -7.45
N LEU A 160 9.65 8.57 -6.24
CA LEU A 160 10.13 9.23 -5.02
C LEU A 160 11.65 9.45 -5.05
N LEU A 161 12.41 8.49 -5.58
CA LEU A 161 13.86 8.58 -5.81
C LEU A 161 14.24 9.27 -7.12
N CYS A 162 13.34 10.06 -7.73
CA CYS A 162 13.69 10.90 -8.86
C CYS A 162 14.42 12.16 -8.36
N ASP A 163 15.59 12.47 -8.94
CA ASP A 163 16.40 13.65 -8.56
C ASP A 163 15.67 14.98 -8.81
N ASP A 164 14.73 15.00 -9.75
CA ASP A 164 13.90 16.18 -10.05
C ASP A 164 12.69 16.24 -9.11
N ARG A 165 12.86 17.05 -8.05
CA ARG A 165 11.85 17.29 -7.02
C ARG A 165 10.56 17.91 -7.59
N GLU A 166 10.67 18.90 -8.47
CA GLU A 166 9.51 19.60 -9.03
C GLU A 166 8.70 18.66 -9.93
N ALA A 167 9.38 17.83 -10.74
CA ALA A 167 8.73 16.86 -11.62
C ALA A 167 7.96 15.76 -10.88
N ARG A 168 8.53 15.19 -9.79
CA ARG A 168 7.82 14.17 -9.00
C ARG A 168 6.64 14.75 -8.21
N GLU A 169 6.75 15.98 -7.70
CA GLU A 169 5.66 16.70 -7.03
C GLU A 169 4.53 17.02 -8.01
N GLU A 170 4.85 17.45 -9.24
CA GLU A 170 3.84 17.68 -10.28
C GLU A 170 3.09 16.39 -10.67
N VAL A 171 3.77 15.26 -10.85
CA VAL A 171 3.10 13.98 -11.11
C VAL A 171 2.17 13.61 -9.95
N MET A 172 2.64 13.70 -8.70
CA MET A 172 1.83 13.35 -7.54
C MET A 172 0.59 14.24 -7.39
N ARG A 173 0.73 15.55 -7.63
CA ARG A 173 -0.38 16.50 -7.65
C ARG A 173 -1.36 16.22 -8.80
N ALA A 174 -0.89 15.86 -9.99
CA ALA A 174 -1.76 15.49 -11.10
C ALA A 174 -2.55 14.18 -10.81
N LEU A 175 -1.90 13.19 -10.20
CA LEU A 175 -2.56 11.97 -9.74
C LEU A 175 -3.61 12.27 -8.67
N TYR A 176 -3.27 13.09 -7.66
CA TYR A 176 -4.19 13.49 -6.59
C TYR A 176 -5.41 14.25 -7.12
N ASN A 177 -5.22 15.25 -7.97
CA ASN A 177 -6.34 16.03 -8.55
C ASN A 177 -7.29 15.13 -9.38
N THR A 178 -6.74 14.16 -10.12
CA THR A 178 -7.56 13.18 -10.84
C THR A 178 -8.26 12.22 -9.89
N ALA A 179 -7.68 11.94 -8.72
CA ALA A 179 -8.28 11.07 -7.71
C ALA A 179 -9.51 11.70 -7.05
N LEU A 180 -9.48 13.02 -6.79
CA LEU A 180 -10.64 13.77 -6.31
C LEU A 180 -11.78 13.78 -7.35
N GLU A 181 -11.48 13.96 -8.64
CA GLU A 181 -12.46 13.87 -9.73
C GLU A 181 -13.11 12.46 -9.77
N VAL A 182 -12.31 11.40 -9.64
CA VAL A 182 -12.81 10.01 -9.60
C VAL A 182 -13.55 9.70 -8.30
N GLU A 183 -13.15 10.25 -7.15
CA GLU A 183 -13.87 10.12 -5.87
C GLU A 183 -15.25 10.77 -5.95
N GLU A 184 -15.36 11.98 -6.51
CA GLU A 184 -16.66 12.61 -6.73
C GLU A 184 -17.54 11.75 -7.65
N MET A 185 -17.02 11.28 -8.80
CA MET A 185 -17.76 10.37 -9.70
C MET A 185 -18.24 9.09 -8.98
N ILE A 186 -17.46 8.56 -8.04
CA ILE A 186 -17.84 7.41 -7.21
C ILE A 186 -18.96 7.79 -6.24
N LYS A 187 -18.81 8.85 -5.44
CA LYS A 187 -19.80 9.31 -4.46
C LYS A 187 -21.14 9.61 -5.11
N ASP A 188 -21.12 10.25 -6.27
CA ASP A 188 -22.30 10.52 -7.09
C ASP A 188 -23.03 9.22 -7.49
N GLU A 189 -22.30 8.15 -7.83
CA GLU A 189 -22.88 6.83 -8.17
C GLU A 189 -23.32 6.04 -6.92
N MET A 190 -22.64 6.19 -5.79
CA MET A 190 -23.07 5.63 -4.49
C MET A 190 -24.44 6.19 -4.09
N LEU A 191 -24.63 7.52 -4.20
CA LEU A 191 -25.92 8.18 -3.96
C LEU A 191 -27.01 7.68 -4.93
N LYS A 192 -26.71 7.57 -6.22
CA LYS A 192 -27.67 7.12 -7.25
C LYS A 192 -28.10 5.67 -7.10
N THR A 193 -27.21 4.78 -6.63
CA THR A 193 -27.45 3.33 -6.63
C THR A 193 -27.83 2.74 -5.26
N GLU A 194 -27.24 3.25 -4.17
CA GLU A 194 -27.45 2.73 -2.82
C GLU A 194 -28.19 3.72 -1.90
N GLY A 195 -28.19 5.02 -2.25
CA GLY A 195 -28.88 6.08 -1.52
C GLY A 195 -28.07 6.75 -0.40
N TYR A 196 -26.76 6.46 -0.31
CA TYR A 196 -25.84 7.03 0.67
C TYR A 196 -24.39 6.93 0.16
N GLU A 197 -23.50 7.78 0.67
CA GLU A 197 -22.05 7.70 0.42
C GLU A 197 -21.35 6.84 1.49
N TRP A 198 -20.23 6.20 1.13
CA TRP A 198 -19.29 5.62 2.09
C TRP A 198 -17.84 5.90 1.69
N LYS A 199 -16.92 5.66 2.64
CA LYS A 199 -15.51 6.01 2.49
C LYS A 199 -14.86 5.44 1.23
N VAL A 200 -14.04 6.27 0.58
CA VAL A 200 -13.13 5.88 -0.50
C VAL A 200 -11.70 6.03 0.02
N ASP A 201 -10.86 5.04 -0.24
CA ASP A 201 -9.43 5.06 0.05
C ASP A 201 -8.62 5.37 -1.23
N MET A 202 -7.68 6.30 -1.11
CA MET A 202 -6.79 6.73 -2.19
C MET A 202 -5.33 6.47 -1.80
N GLY A 203 -4.64 5.60 -2.53
CA GLY A 203 -3.27 5.21 -2.17
C GLY A 203 -2.58 4.22 -3.09
N PHE A 204 -1.32 3.95 -2.80
CA PHE A 204 -0.43 3.08 -3.57
C PHE A 204 -0.14 1.78 -2.81
N HIS A 205 0.18 0.71 -3.53
CA HIS A 205 0.82 -0.45 -2.92
C HIS A 205 2.32 -0.18 -2.70
N ALA A 206 2.83 -0.44 -1.50
CA ALA A 206 4.25 -0.37 -1.16
C ALA A 206 5.15 -1.19 -2.10
N ILE A 207 4.64 -2.35 -2.56
CA ILE A 207 5.24 -3.19 -3.60
C ILE A 207 4.16 -3.48 -4.65
N PRO A 208 4.20 -2.86 -5.85
CA PRO A 208 3.15 -3.02 -6.85
C PRO A 208 3.22 -4.37 -7.57
N SER A 209 2.07 -4.82 -8.09
CA SER A 209 1.94 -6.09 -8.82
C SER A 209 2.09 -5.98 -10.35
N MET A 210 2.13 -4.75 -10.87
CA MET A 210 2.27 -4.42 -12.29
C MET A 210 3.24 -3.26 -12.44
N LYS A 211 3.91 -3.20 -13.58
CA LYS A 211 4.80 -2.10 -13.94
C LYS A 211 4.00 -0.90 -14.43
N HIS A 212 4.55 0.29 -14.18
CA HIS A 212 3.92 1.59 -14.32
C HIS A 212 3.13 1.97 -13.05
N ILE A 213 3.54 3.06 -12.41
CA ILE A 213 2.92 3.56 -11.16
C ILE A 213 1.41 3.81 -11.37
N HIS A 214 0.62 3.37 -10.40
CA HIS A 214 -0.83 3.49 -10.41
C HIS A 214 -1.35 3.79 -9.01
N LEU A 215 -2.07 4.90 -8.89
CA LEU A 215 -2.82 5.24 -7.69
C LEU A 215 -4.14 4.45 -7.70
N HIS A 216 -4.42 3.71 -6.62
CA HIS A 216 -5.71 3.07 -6.42
C HIS A 216 -6.70 4.08 -5.84
N VAL A 217 -7.90 4.15 -6.43
CA VAL A 217 -9.08 4.79 -5.83
C VAL A 217 -10.10 3.68 -5.61
N ILE A 218 -10.41 3.35 -4.35
CA ILE A 218 -11.14 2.13 -3.99
C ILE A 218 -12.11 2.35 -2.84
N SER A 219 -13.36 1.86 -2.97
CA SER A 219 -14.35 2.00 -1.90
C SER A 219 -14.09 1.05 -0.71
N ASP A 220 -14.43 1.50 0.50
CA ASP A 220 -14.06 0.84 1.76
C ASP A 220 -14.83 -0.47 2.04
N ASP A 221 -15.89 -0.78 1.28
CA ASP A 221 -16.67 -2.01 1.45
C ASP A 221 -15.84 -3.30 1.26
N ARG A 222 -14.86 -3.27 0.34
CA ARG A 222 -14.06 -4.45 -0.10
C ARG A 222 -14.91 -5.65 -0.57
N ILE A 223 -16.16 -5.40 -1.00
CA ILE A 223 -17.10 -6.41 -1.50
C ILE A 223 -16.88 -6.59 -3.01
N SER A 224 -16.18 -7.66 -3.41
CA SER A 224 -16.03 -8.02 -4.82
C SER A 224 -15.79 -9.51 -5.04
N PRO A 225 -16.32 -10.12 -6.13
CA PRO A 225 -15.93 -11.46 -6.59
C PRO A 225 -14.41 -11.67 -6.77
N SER A 226 -13.65 -10.60 -7.05
CA SER A 226 -12.19 -10.63 -7.25
C SER A 226 -11.36 -10.42 -5.97
N LEU A 227 -11.98 -10.10 -4.83
CA LEU A 227 -11.38 -10.36 -3.52
C LEU A 227 -11.38 -11.88 -3.27
N LYS A 228 -10.21 -12.51 -3.39
CA LYS A 228 -10.05 -13.98 -3.47
C LYS A 228 -9.01 -14.59 -2.51
N THR A 229 -8.04 -13.81 -2.05
CA THR A 229 -6.92 -14.32 -1.23
C THR A 229 -6.64 -13.41 -0.05
N LYS A 230 -5.97 -13.92 0.99
CA LYS A 230 -5.51 -13.10 2.12
C LYS A 230 -4.61 -11.95 1.66
N LYS A 231 -3.71 -12.19 0.68
CA LYS A 231 -2.88 -11.13 0.10
C LYS A 231 -3.73 -10.01 -0.53
N HIS A 232 -4.88 -10.30 -1.17
CA HIS A 232 -5.76 -9.26 -1.73
C HIS A 232 -6.48 -8.42 -0.66
N HIS A 233 -6.69 -8.95 0.55
CA HIS A 233 -7.27 -8.18 1.66
C HIS A 233 -6.18 -7.36 2.35
N ASN A 234 -5.11 -8.02 2.78
CA ASN A 234 -4.01 -7.39 3.50
C ASN A 234 -3.27 -6.31 2.66
N SER A 235 -3.27 -6.39 1.32
CA SER A 235 -2.63 -5.36 0.49
C SER A 235 -3.38 -4.03 0.48
N PHE A 236 -4.68 -4.03 0.79
CA PHE A 236 -5.54 -2.84 0.80
C PHE A 236 -5.96 -2.40 2.22
N ARG A 237 -5.45 -3.07 3.27
CA ARG A 237 -5.74 -2.71 4.65
C ARG A 237 -4.96 -1.44 5.04
N PRO A 238 -5.64 -0.33 5.39
CA PRO A 238 -4.98 0.96 5.58
C PRO A 238 -4.08 0.99 6.83
N ASP A 239 -4.39 0.15 7.83
CA ASP A 239 -3.65 0.02 9.09
C ASP A 239 -2.32 -0.75 8.97
N LEU A 240 -2.17 -1.58 7.92
CA LEU A 240 -1.00 -2.46 7.80
C LEU A 240 0.24 -1.77 7.25
N GLY A 241 0.10 -0.60 6.60
CA GLY A 241 1.23 0.07 5.92
C GLY A 241 1.72 -0.63 4.65
N PHE A 242 0.95 -1.57 4.07
CA PHE A 242 1.18 -2.03 2.70
C PHE A 242 0.43 -1.16 1.67
N PHE A 243 -0.72 -0.62 2.06
CA PHE A 243 -1.41 0.44 1.35
C PHE A 243 -0.94 1.79 1.91
N ILE A 244 -0.26 2.59 1.09
CA ILE A 244 0.27 3.91 1.48
C ILE A 244 -0.72 4.98 0.99
N PRO A 245 -1.42 5.72 1.87
CA PRO A 245 -2.34 6.78 1.46
C PRO A 245 -1.63 7.88 0.67
N ILE A 246 -2.29 8.46 -0.33
CA ILE A 246 -1.67 9.54 -1.12
C ILE A 246 -1.32 10.78 -0.29
N MET A 247 -2.15 11.11 0.72
CA MET A 247 -1.89 12.17 1.70
C MET A 247 -0.59 11.93 2.50
N GLU A 248 -0.23 10.66 2.73
CA GLU A 248 1.04 10.33 3.38
C GLU A 248 2.22 10.51 2.41
N VAL A 249 2.07 10.10 1.15
CA VAL A 249 3.09 10.32 0.11
C VAL A 249 3.35 11.82 -0.11
N GLN A 250 2.31 12.66 -0.12
CA GLN A 250 2.45 14.12 -0.20
C GLN A 250 3.27 14.67 0.98
N ARG A 251 2.97 14.23 2.20
CA ARG A 251 3.73 14.60 3.40
C ARG A 251 5.20 14.13 3.37
N TRP A 252 5.54 13.09 2.60
CA TRP A 252 6.93 12.67 2.37
C TRP A 252 7.66 13.52 1.31
N LEU A 253 6.94 14.30 0.50
CA LEU A 253 7.50 15.27 -0.44
C LEU A 253 7.67 16.63 0.23
N ASP A 254 6.75 17.01 1.11
CA ASP A 254 6.88 18.19 1.99
C ASP A 254 8.17 18.07 2.84
N ASP A 255 8.33 16.94 3.56
CA ASP A 255 9.56 16.56 4.31
C ASP A 255 10.35 15.44 3.59
N ASP A 256 11.11 15.86 2.58
CA ASP A 256 12.01 15.03 1.78
C ASP A 256 13.30 14.60 2.52
N SER A 257 13.51 15.05 3.77
CA SER A 257 14.80 14.93 4.49
C SER A 257 15.25 13.50 4.80
N ASN A 258 14.35 12.53 4.63
CA ASN A 258 14.46 11.13 5.04
C ASN A 258 13.74 10.20 4.03
N ILE A 259 13.55 10.66 2.79
CA ILE A 259 12.80 9.91 1.78
C ILE A 259 13.48 8.58 1.43
N GLN A 260 14.81 8.51 1.53
CA GLN A 260 15.60 7.30 1.28
C GLN A 260 15.29 6.21 2.33
N GLU A 261 15.17 6.57 3.61
CA GLU A 261 14.76 5.66 4.69
C GLU A 261 13.32 5.19 4.51
N ARG A 262 12.39 6.10 4.16
CA ARG A 262 10.97 5.73 3.88
C ARG A 262 10.88 4.73 2.73
N VAL A 263 11.57 5.00 1.63
CA VAL A 263 11.61 4.15 0.43
C VAL A 263 12.40 2.84 0.66
N ALA A 264 13.35 2.82 1.60
CA ALA A 264 13.97 1.59 2.06
C ALA A 264 12.93 0.71 2.78
N ALA A 265 12.18 1.28 3.74
CA ALA A 265 11.18 0.58 4.54
C ALA A 265 10.06 -0.08 3.70
N LEU A 266 9.65 0.53 2.58
CA LEU A 266 8.69 -0.07 1.63
C LEU A 266 9.15 -1.45 1.09
N SER A 267 10.46 -1.68 0.99
CA SER A 267 11.03 -2.90 0.40
C SER A 267 10.75 -4.14 1.26
N ASP A 268 10.54 -3.96 2.56
CA ASP A 268 10.24 -5.01 3.54
C ASP A 268 8.74 -5.36 3.61
N ALA A 269 7.88 -4.61 2.91
CA ALA A 269 6.44 -4.61 3.13
C ALA A 269 5.73 -5.95 2.83
N GLU A 270 6.30 -6.84 2.00
CA GLU A 270 5.65 -8.13 1.67
C GLU A 270 5.30 -8.96 2.93
N ARG A 271 6.05 -8.83 4.03
CA ARG A 271 5.72 -9.52 5.30
C ARG A 271 4.31 -9.24 5.81
N LEU A 272 3.79 -8.03 5.56
CA LEU A 272 2.46 -7.55 5.98
C LEU A 272 1.32 -8.31 5.27
N LEU A 273 1.56 -8.79 4.04
CA LEU A 273 0.63 -9.62 3.30
C LEU A 273 0.42 -11.00 3.94
N ASN A 274 1.29 -11.39 4.88
CA ASN A 274 1.24 -12.65 5.61
C ASN A 274 0.64 -12.51 7.03
N THR A 275 0.32 -11.31 7.51
CA THR A 275 -0.40 -11.04 8.78
C THR A 275 -1.70 -11.87 8.88
N PRO A 276 -2.17 -12.28 10.07
CA PRO A 276 -3.49 -12.92 10.24
C PRO A 276 -4.63 -12.14 9.56
N LEU A 277 -5.66 -12.87 9.12
CA LEU A 277 -6.81 -12.27 8.42
C LEU A 277 -7.77 -11.68 9.48
N THR A 278 -7.70 -10.36 9.71
CA THR A 278 -8.71 -9.62 10.50
C THR A 278 -9.48 -8.63 9.63
N CYS A 279 -10.72 -8.34 10.00
CA CYS A 279 -11.53 -7.30 9.36
C CYS A 279 -10.89 -5.92 9.56
N HIS A 280 -10.97 -5.03 8.57
CA HIS A 280 -10.41 -3.68 8.64
C HIS A 280 -11.36 -2.64 9.25
N LYS A 281 -12.61 -3.02 9.53
CA LYS A 281 -13.64 -2.16 10.14
C LYS A 281 -13.84 -2.42 11.65
N CYS A 282 -13.36 -3.55 12.18
CA CYS A 282 -13.64 -3.98 13.56
C CYS A 282 -12.61 -4.95 14.17
N ASP A 283 -11.50 -5.24 13.47
CA ASP A 283 -10.43 -6.15 13.88
C ASP A 283 -10.82 -7.61 14.24
N GLU A 284 -12.06 -8.05 13.98
CA GLU A 284 -12.47 -9.45 14.19
C GLU A 284 -11.56 -10.40 13.39
N PHE A 285 -11.03 -11.43 14.06
CA PHE A 285 -10.23 -12.48 13.41
C PHE A 285 -11.11 -13.45 12.61
N ILE A 286 -10.88 -13.52 11.31
CA ILE A 286 -11.68 -14.32 10.37
C ILE A 286 -10.87 -15.49 9.81
N THR A 287 -11.42 -16.70 9.88
CA THR A 287 -10.65 -17.92 9.51
C THR A 287 -10.40 -18.09 8.01
N ASN A 288 -11.15 -17.44 7.11
CA ASN A 288 -10.98 -17.54 5.65
C ASN A 288 -11.71 -16.43 4.88
N ILE A 289 -11.34 -16.25 3.60
CA ILE A 289 -11.91 -15.21 2.73
C ILE A 289 -13.44 -15.31 2.52
N PRO A 290 -14.05 -16.50 2.31
CA PRO A 290 -15.51 -16.60 2.23
C PRO A 290 -16.22 -16.04 3.48
N LYS A 291 -15.77 -16.39 4.70
CA LYS A 291 -16.33 -15.80 5.92
C LYS A 291 -16.12 -14.28 6.00
N LEU A 292 -14.96 -13.78 5.55
CA LEU A 292 -14.68 -12.34 5.58
C LEU A 292 -15.64 -11.58 4.68
N LYS A 293 -15.93 -12.10 3.48
CA LYS A 293 -16.85 -11.45 2.54
C LYS A 293 -18.28 -11.40 3.10
N ASN A 294 -18.76 -12.50 3.68
CA ASN A 294 -20.04 -12.54 4.38
C ASN A 294 -20.08 -11.63 5.64
N HIS A 295 -18.94 -11.28 6.22
CA HIS A 295 -18.81 -10.36 7.36
C HIS A 295 -18.77 -8.88 6.88
N LEU A 296 -18.05 -8.59 5.79
CA LEU A 296 -18.04 -7.28 5.13
C LEU A 296 -19.42 -6.92 4.55
N GLU A 297 -20.15 -7.89 3.99
CA GLU A 297 -21.53 -7.71 3.52
C GLU A 297 -22.48 -7.31 4.67
N LYS A 298 -22.27 -7.81 5.90
CA LYS A 298 -23.03 -7.35 7.08
C LYS A 298 -22.68 -5.91 7.44
N HIS A 299 -21.39 -5.59 7.55
CA HIS A 299 -20.94 -4.21 7.76
C HIS A 299 -21.58 -3.25 6.77
N PHE A 300 -21.56 -3.57 5.47
CA PHE A 300 -22.20 -2.74 4.44
C PHE A 300 -23.71 -2.57 4.65
N VAL A 301 -24.43 -3.64 4.99
CA VAL A 301 -25.88 -3.59 5.26
C VAL A 301 -26.20 -2.76 6.52
N ASP A 302 -25.43 -2.93 7.59
CA ASP A 302 -25.63 -2.21 8.87
C ASP A 302 -25.23 -0.73 8.77
N GLU A 303 -24.15 -0.42 8.03
CA GLU A 303 -23.74 0.94 7.66
C GLU A 303 -24.81 1.62 6.80
N ARG A 304 -25.25 0.98 5.70
CA ARG A 304 -26.31 1.49 4.82
C ARG A 304 -27.62 1.74 5.58
N ALA A 305 -28.05 0.78 6.40
CA ALA A 305 -29.26 0.93 7.19
C ALA A 305 -29.16 2.06 8.22
N SER A 306 -27.95 2.36 8.71
CA SER A 306 -27.70 3.48 9.63
C SER A 306 -27.68 4.82 8.91
N ALA A 307 -26.99 4.92 7.77
CA ALA A 307 -26.94 6.13 6.95
C ALA A 307 -28.34 6.53 6.44
N LEU A 308 -29.12 5.58 5.90
CA LEU A 308 -30.49 5.86 5.44
C LEU A 308 -31.43 6.29 6.59
N ARG A 309 -31.23 5.77 7.82
CA ARG A 309 -31.96 6.24 9.02
C ARG A 309 -31.55 7.65 9.46
N TYR A 310 -30.32 8.06 9.21
CA TYR A 310 -29.85 9.43 9.47
C TYR A 310 -30.41 10.40 8.42
N ILE A 311 -30.28 10.07 7.14
CA ILE A 311 -30.77 10.89 6.01
C ILE A 311 -32.28 11.11 6.11
N ALA A 312 -33.05 10.08 6.48
CA ALA A 312 -34.50 10.19 6.69
C ALA A 312 -34.92 11.08 7.89
N ARG A 313 -33.97 11.58 8.70
CA ARG A 313 -34.23 12.48 9.86
C ARG A 313 -33.67 13.88 9.67
N HIS A 314 -32.52 14.01 9.02
CA HIS A 314 -31.78 15.28 8.91
C HIS A 314 -31.69 15.82 7.48
N GLY A 315 -32.10 15.03 6.48
CA GLY A 315 -31.87 15.31 5.06
C GLY A 315 -30.54 14.72 4.56
N THR A 316 -30.24 14.93 3.29
CA THR A 316 -28.96 14.53 2.70
C THR A 316 -27.93 15.64 2.90
N GLN A 317 -26.76 15.28 3.44
CA GLN A 317 -25.54 16.09 3.48
C GLN A 317 -24.46 15.29 2.73
N ARG A 318 -23.57 15.93 1.97
CA ARG A 318 -22.38 15.24 1.44
C ARG A 318 -21.32 15.12 2.53
N SER A 319 -20.41 14.14 2.44
CA SER A 319 -19.32 14.05 3.43
C SER A 319 -18.42 15.29 3.45
N SER A 320 -18.34 16.01 2.33
CA SER A 320 -17.59 17.28 2.17
C SER A 320 -18.09 18.41 3.06
N ASP A 321 -19.32 18.31 3.58
CA ASP A 321 -20.02 19.41 4.22
C ASP A 321 -19.84 19.38 5.75
N GLU A 322 -19.37 18.25 6.30
CA GLU A 322 -19.10 18.08 7.74
C GLU A 322 -17.63 18.35 8.13
N ASP A 323 -16.67 18.22 7.20
CA ASP A 323 -15.25 18.60 7.39
C ASP A 323 -15.03 20.14 7.44
N MET A 324 -16.07 20.92 7.73
CA MET A 324 -16.11 22.39 7.65
C MET A 324 -16.38 23.09 9.00
N PHE A 325 -16.39 22.35 10.12
CA PHE A 325 -16.73 22.84 11.47
C PHE A 325 -15.77 22.37 12.56
#